data_AF-A0AAD7LIP7-F1
#
_entry.id   AF-A0AAD7LIP7-F1
#
_cell.length_a   1.000
_cell.length_b   1.000
_cell.length_c   1.000
_cell.angle_alpha   90.00
_cell.angle_beta   90.00
_cell.angle_gamma   90.00
#
_symmetry.space_group_name_H-M   'P 1'
#
loop_
_entity.id
_entity.type
_entity.pdbx_description
1 polymer ?
#
loop_
_entity_poly.entity_id
_entity_poly.type
_entity_poly.pdbx_seq_one_letter_code
_entity_poly.pdbx_strand_id
1 'polypeptide(L)'
;MVAVKIDKMDRDRTRKRPRLAWDVAPSSEPEAQRALVVGNGGVGRRHVSPPKRDDDRDGHYVFNIGENLTPRYKIFSKMGEGTFGRVLECWDRQTREYVAIKVVRSIKKYRDAAMIEVDVLQLLTKHDRGSSGCVQIRNWFDYRNHICIVFEKLGPSLFDFLKRNKYCPFPVDLVREFGRQLLESVAYMHDLRLIHTDLKPENILLRFFGLCKAS
;
A
#
# COMPACT_ATOMS: atom_id res chain seq x y z
N MET A 1 -1.84 2.65 8.02
CA MET A 1 -3.03 3.06 8.79
C MET A 1 -3.80 1.88 9.41
N VAL A 2 -4.11 1.89 10.71
CA VAL A 2 -5.22 1.08 11.28
C VAL A 2 -6.20 2.07 11.88
N ALA A 3 -7.07 2.64 11.05
CA ALA A 3 -8.04 3.61 11.55
C ALA A 3 -9.32 2.91 12.02
N VAL A 4 -9.87 3.35 13.14
CA VAL A 4 -11.09 2.78 13.72
C VAL A 4 -12.22 3.80 13.57
N LYS A 5 -13.37 3.33 13.06
CA LYS A 5 -14.59 4.14 12.98
C LYS A 5 -15.27 4.16 14.34
N ILE A 6 -15.60 5.35 14.83
CA ILE A 6 -16.38 5.54 16.05
C ILE A 6 -17.86 5.35 15.69
N ASP A 7 -18.28 4.09 15.48
CA ASP A 7 -19.66 3.58 15.65
C ASP A 7 -19.72 2.09 15.24
N LYS A 8 -20.61 1.34 15.91
CA LYS A 8 -20.71 -0.14 15.97
C LYS A 8 -20.27 -0.90 14.71
N MET A 9 -19.34 -1.85 14.93
CA MET A 9 -18.84 -2.81 13.95
C MET A 9 -19.94 -3.78 13.52
N ASP A 10 -20.69 -3.43 12.47
CA ASP A 10 -21.62 -4.36 11.84
C ASP A 10 -20.86 -5.28 10.87
N ARG A 11 -20.90 -6.57 11.15
CA ARG A 11 -20.29 -7.63 10.33
C ARG A 11 -21.36 -8.12 9.37
N ASP A 12 -21.28 -7.72 8.11
CA ASP A 12 -21.34 -8.61 6.94
C ASP A 12 -21.47 -7.75 5.67
N ARG A 13 -20.42 -7.72 4.85
CA ARG A 13 -20.49 -7.24 3.47
C ARG A 13 -19.63 -8.15 2.62
N THR A 14 -20.29 -9.08 1.94
CA THR A 14 -19.71 -9.84 0.84
C THR A 14 -19.31 -8.88 -0.28
N ARG A 15 -18.00 -8.58 -0.38
CA ARG A 15 -17.45 -7.59 -1.32
C ARG A 15 -17.46 -8.13 -2.74
N LYS A 16 -18.25 -7.52 -3.63
CA LYS A 16 -18.15 -7.73 -5.08
C LYS A 16 -17.58 -6.48 -5.75
N ARG A 17 -16.29 -6.53 -6.06
CA ARG A 17 -15.70 -5.70 -7.14
C ARG A 17 -15.36 -6.63 -8.32
N PRO A 18 -15.20 -6.12 -9.54
CA PRO A 18 -14.78 -6.93 -10.67
C PRO A 18 -13.40 -7.55 -10.38
N ARG A 19 -13.29 -8.89 -10.50
CA ARG A 19 -12.00 -9.58 -10.42
C ARG A 19 -11.12 -9.12 -11.57
N LEU A 20 -9.92 -8.65 -11.26
CA LEU A 20 -8.90 -8.41 -12.28
C LEU A 20 -8.32 -9.76 -12.73
N ALA A 21 -7.81 -9.83 -13.96
CA ALA A 21 -7.29 -11.07 -14.53
C ALA A 21 -6.13 -11.71 -13.74
N TRP A 22 -5.50 -10.93 -12.85
CA TRP A 22 -4.40 -11.35 -11.97
C TRP A 22 -4.81 -11.44 -10.49
N ASP A 23 -6.09 -11.29 -10.15
CA ASP A 23 -6.55 -11.58 -8.80
C ASP A 23 -6.50 -13.11 -8.58
N VAL A 24 -5.58 -13.57 -7.73
CA VAL A 24 -5.40 -15.01 -7.47
C VAL A 24 -6.06 -15.34 -6.13
N ALA A 25 -7.12 -16.14 -6.16
CA ALA A 25 -7.77 -16.63 -4.94
C ALA A 25 -6.79 -17.50 -4.12
N PRO A 26 -6.91 -17.54 -2.77
CA PRO A 26 -6.19 -18.50 -1.95
C PRO A 26 -6.56 -19.91 -2.41
N SER A 27 -5.58 -20.69 -2.88
CA SER A 27 -5.82 -22.06 -3.35
C SER A 27 -6.05 -22.99 -2.15
N SER A 28 -7.19 -23.69 -2.13
CA SER A 28 -7.46 -24.79 -1.20
C SER A 28 -7.23 -26.18 -1.80
N GLU A 29 -6.55 -26.29 -2.95
CA GLU A 29 -6.34 -27.57 -3.65
C GLU A 29 -4.83 -27.90 -3.85
N PRO A 30 -4.43 -29.18 -3.72
CA PRO A 30 -3.05 -29.64 -3.97
C PRO A 30 -2.65 -29.55 -5.46
N GLU A 31 -1.39 -29.19 -5.73
CA GLU A 31 -0.81 -28.74 -7.01
C GLU A 31 -0.57 -29.80 -8.12
N ALA A 32 -1.24 -30.96 -8.12
CA ALA A 32 -0.80 -32.07 -8.99
C ALA A 32 -1.31 -32.09 -10.45
N GLN A 33 -2.09 -31.11 -10.95
CA GLN A 33 -2.78 -31.27 -12.26
C GLN A 33 -2.84 -30.03 -13.16
N ARG A 34 -1.74 -29.30 -13.33
CA ARG A 34 -1.67 -28.27 -14.41
C ARG A 34 -0.45 -28.47 -15.30
N ALA A 35 -0.46 -29.57 -16.05
CA ALA A 35 0.43 -29.79 -17.18
C ALA A 35 -0.25 -29.37 -18.50
N LEU A 36 0.54 -28.72 -19.37
CA LEU A 36 0.48 -28.75 -20.84
C LEU A 36 -0.75 -28.16 -21.56
N VAL A 37 -0.62 -26.94 -22.14
CA VAL A 37 -1.06 -26.58 -23.52
C VAL A 37 -0.23 -25.40 -24.09
N VAL A 38 0.69 -25.75 -25.00
CA VAL A 38 1.12 -25.19 -26.31
C VAL A 38 1.05 -23.67 -26.64
N GLY A 39 2.08 -23.18 -27.36
CA GLY A 39 1.86 -22.15 -28.42
C GLY A 39 3.03 -21.24 -28.80
N ASN A 40 3.73 -21.57 -29.89
CA ASN A 40 4.82 -20.83 -30.55
C ASN A 40 4.31 -19.53 -31.25
N GLY A 41 5.09 -18.43 -31.23
CA GLY A 41 4.91 -17.27 -32.12
C GLY A 41 4.78 -15.87 -31.45
N GLY A 42 5.69 -14.95 -31.81
CA GLY A 42 5.58 -13.50 -31.61
C GLY A 42 6.39 -12.91 -30.45
N VAL A 43 7.58 -12.37 -30.74
CA VAL A 43 8.45 -11.65 -29.79
C VAL A 43 7.92 -10.23 -29.51
N GLY A 44 6.74 -10.15 -28.90
CA GLY A 44 6.44 -9.04 -27.99
C GLY A 44 7.05 -9.41 -26.65
N ARG A 45 7.80 -8.52 -25.98
CA ARG A 45 8.26 -8.77 -24.60
C ARG A 45 7.03 -9.00 -23.71
N ARG A 46 6.56 -10.24 -23.60
CA ARG A 46 5.45 -10.61 -22.72
C ARG A 46 5.87 -10.19 -21.32
N HIS A 47 5.13 -9.25 -20.73
CA HIS A 47 5.32 -8.87 -19.33
C HIS A 47 4.75 -9.98 -18.45
N VAL A 48 5.44 -11.12 -18.43
CA VAL A 48 5.05 -12.29 -17.65
C VAL A 48 5.18 -11.93 -16.18
N SER A 49 4.20 -12.37 -15.38
CA SER A 49 4.34 -12.38 -13.93
C SER A 49 5.59 -13.20 -13.54
N PRO A 50 6.27 -12.90 -12.42
CA PRO A 50 7.43 -13.64 -12.00
C PRO A 50 7.10 -15.12 -11.80
N PRO A 51 8.09 -16.01 -11.76
CA PRO A 51 7.90 -17.37 -11.27
C PRO A 51 7.17 -17.36 -9.91
N LYS A 52 6.34 -18.38 -9.66
CA LYS A 52 5.77 -18.58 -8.32
C LYS A 52 6.93 -18.96 -7.38
N ARG A 53 7.01 -18.27 -6.24
CA ARG A 53 7.93 -18.56 -5.15
C ARG A 53 7.10 -18.70 -3.88
N ASP A 54 7.57 -19.53 -2.97
CA ASP A 54 6.99 -19.56 -1.64
C ASP A 54 7.31 -18.27 -0.88
N ASP A 55 6.41 -17.93 0.04
CA ASP A 55 6.62 -16.82 0.96
C ASP A 55 7.79 -17.12 1.90
N ASP A 56 8.39 -16.09 2.48
CA ASP A 56 9.39 -16.32 3.52
C ASP A 56 8.76 -16.86 4.82
N ARG A 57 9.61 -17.24 5.78
CA ARG A 57 9.18 -17.81 7.08
C ARG A 57 8.23 -16.89 7.85
N ASP A 58 8.25 -15.60 7.54
CA ASP A 58 7.46 -14.55 8.17
C ASP A 58 6.16 -14.23 7.39
N GLY A 59 5.91 -14.94 6.29
CA GLY A 59 4.76 -14.78 5.41
C GLY A 59 4.86 -13.57 4.48
N HIS A 60 6.05 -13.01 4.25
CA HIS A 60 6.22 -11.92 3.28
C HIS A 60 6.40 -12.46 1.86
N TYR A 61 5.88 -11.69 0.91
CA TYR A 61 6.10 -11.95 -0.51
C TYR A 61 7.58 -11.84 -0.87
N VAL A 62 8.11 -12.88 -1.54
CA VAL A 62 9.50 -12.95 -2.02
C VAL A 62 9.60 -12.41 -3.44
N PHE A 63 10.40 -11.35 -3.62
CA PHE A 63 10.56 -10.66 -4.89
C PHE A 63 12.02 -10.35 -5.23
N ASN A 64 12.27 -10.08 -6.51
CA ASN A 64 13.53 -9.55 -7.02
C ASN A 64 13.34 -8.15 -7.61
N ILE A 65 14.32 -7.27 -7.44
CA ILE A 65 14.30 -5.95 -8.07
C ILE A 65 14.31 -6.10 -9.59
N GLY A 66 13.48 -5.33 -10.28
CA GLY A 66 13.37 -5.32 -11.74
C GLY A 66 12.35 -6.29 -12.32
N GLU A 67 11.79 -7.21 -11.53
CA GLU A 67 10.72 -8.10 -11.97
C GLU A 67 9.35 -7.41 -11.93
N ASN A 68 8.34 -8.01 -12.55
CA ASN A 68 6.98 -7.50 -12.50
C ASN A 68 6.29 -7.96 -11.20
N LEU A 69 5.53 -7.16 -10.48
CA LEU A 69 4.62 -7.70 -9.46
C LEU A 69 3.38 -8.31 -10.14
N THR A 70 2.86 -7.60 -11.13
CA THR A 70 1.80 -8.03 -12.05
C THR A 70 2.15 -7.51 -13.45
N PRO A 71 1.44 -7.90 -14.53
CA PRO A 71 1.70 -7.31 -15.86
C PRO A 71 1.62 -5.77 -15.89
N ARG A 72 0.91 -5.15 -14.93
CA ARG A 72 0.79 -3.70 -14.77
C ARG A 72 1.95 -3.07 -14.00
N TYR A 73 2.38 -3.67 -12.89
CA TYR A 73 3.33 -3.04 -11.96
C TYR A 73 4.70 -3.69 -12.06
N LYS A 74 5.75 -2.91 -12.32
CA LYS A 74 7.15 -3.37 -12.30
C LYS A 74 7.84 -2.92 -11.01
N ILE A 75 8.47 -3.84 -10.29
CA ILE A 75 9.17 -3.55 -9.02
C ILE A 75 10.48 -2.85 -9.32
N PHE A 76 10.69 -1.69 -8.69
CA PHE A 76 11.89 -0.87 -8.87
C PHE A 76 12.78 -0.88 -7.62
N SER A 77 12.20 -0.71 -6.44
CA SER A 77 12.95 -0.72 -5.18
C SER A 77 12.08 -1.14 -3.99
N LYS A 78 12.71 -1.49 -2.87
CA LYS A 78 12.03 -1.69 -1.58
C LYS A 78 12.09 -0.38 -0.80
N MET A 79 10.94 0.20 -0.47
CA MET A 79 10.84 1.46 0.27
C MET A 79 10.80 1.23 1.78
N GLY A 80 10.21 0.13 2.24
CA GLY A 80 10.07 -0.15 3.67
C GLY A 80 9.64 -1.58 3.98
N GLU A 81 9.74 -1.95 5.25
CA GLU A 81 9.29 -3.22 5.80
C GLU A 81 8.86 -3.05 7.26
N GLY A 82 7.84 -3.80 7.66
CA GLY A 82 7.44 -3.86 9.06
C GLY A 82 6.56 -5.08 9.35
N THR A 83 5.84 -4.99 10.46
CA THR A 83 4.96 -6.06 10.95
C THR A 83 3.88 -6.44 9.94
N PHE A 84 3.35 -5.48 9.19
CA PHE A 84 2.23 -5.69 8.28
C PHE A 84 2.65 -6.21 6.90
N GLY A 85 3.92 -6.06 6.52
CA GLY A 85 4.40 -6.43 5.18
C GLY A 85 5.54 -5.54 4.69
N ARG A 86 5.66 -5.44 3.36
CA ARG A 86 6.69 -4.65 2.67
C ARG A 86 6.06 -3.58 1.80
N VAL A 87 6.71 -2.44 1.68
CA VAL A 87 6.32 -1.37 0.76
C VAL A 87 7.33 -1.33 -0.38
N LEU A 88 6.86 -1.49 -1.60
CA LEU A 88 7.66 -1.51 -2.81
C LEU A 88 7.39 -0.26 -3.64
N GLU A 89 8.44 0.32 -4.19
CA GLU A 89 8.32 1.29 -5.28
C GLU A 89 8.11 0.52 -6.57
N CYS A 90 7.02 0.81 -7.27
CA CYS A 90 6.68 0.17 -8.53
C CYS A 90 6.43 1.20 -9.63
N TRP A 91 6.78 0.86 -10.85
CA TRP A 91 6.36 1.57 -12.06
C TRP A 91 5.01 1.03 -12.52
N ASP A 92 3.98 1.88 -12.53
CA ASP A 92 2.67 1.56 -13.09
C ASP A 92 2.68 1.81 -14.60
N ARG A 93 2.59 0.74 -15.38
CA ARG A 93 2.63 0.81 -16.85
C ARG A 93 1.36 1.41 -17.46
N GLN A 94 0.24 1.40 -16.74
CA GLN A 94 -1.01 1.96 -17.25
C GLN A 94 -1.03 3.48 -17.10
N THR A 95 -0.71 3.99 -15.91
CA THR A 95 -0.69 5.44 -15.66
C THR A 95 0.62 6.10 -16.05
N ARG A 96 1.70 5.31 -16.24
CA ARG A 96 3.06 5.80 -16.49
C ARG A 96 3.62 6.65 -15.35
N GLU A 97 3.35 6.21 -14.12
CA GLU A 97 3.78 6.90 -12.91
C GLU A 97 4.41 5.90 -11.92
N TYR A 98 5.24 6.43 -11.02
CA TYR A 98 5.71 5.66 -9.88
C TYR A 98 4.65 5.63 -8.78
N VAL A 99 4.44 4.45 -8.21
CA VAL A 99 3.50 4.18 -7.13
C VAL A 99 4.19 3.46 -5.97
N ALA A 100 3.65 3.58 -4.76
CA ALA A 100 4.06 2.77 -3.63
C ALA A 100 3.04 1.63 -3.44
N ILE A 101 3.49 0.37 -3.41
CA ILE A 101 2.63 -0.80 -3.22
C ILE A 101 2.99 -1.46 -1.90
N LYS A 102 2.05 -1.43 -0.95
CA LYS A 102 2.13 -2.20 0.29
C LYS A 102 1.65 -3.63 0.03
N VAL A 103 2.58 -4.57 0.08
CA VAL A 103 2.32 -6.01 -0.05
C VAL A 103 2.19 -6.58 1.36
N VAL A 104 0.96 -6.89 1.76
CA VAL A 104 0.62 -7.39 3.09
C VAL A 104 1.01 -8.86 3.22
N ARG A 105 1.52 -9.26 4.37
CA ARG A 105 1.87 -10.67 4.65
C ARG A 105 0.70 -11.63 4.36
N SER A 106 1.01 -12.83 3.88
CA SER A 106 0.08 -13.93 3.54
C SER A 106 -0.48 -14.63 4.79
N ILE A 107 -0.79 -13.85 5.84
CA ILE A 107 -1.30 -14.35 7.13
C ILE A 107 -2.71 -13.79 7.30
N LYS A 108 -3.67 -14.67 7.56
CA LYS A 108 -5.11 -14.34 7.64
C LYS A 108 -5.39 -13.08 8.47
N LYS A 109 -4.87 -12.98 9.69
CA LYS A 109 -5.08 -11.81 10.56
C LYS A 109 -4.63 -10.48 9.93
N TYR A 110 -3.52 -10.49 9.18
CA TYR A 110 -2.99 -9.28 8.53
C TYR A 110 -3.76 -8.96 7.24
N ARG A 111 -4.20 -9.98 6.50
CA ARG A 111 -5.09 -9.80 5.34
C ARG A 111 -6.44 -9.19 5.75
N ASP A 112 -7.04 -9.72 6.81
CA ASP A 112 -8.31 -9.20 7.34
C ASP A 112 -8.17 -7.74 7.80
N ALA A 113 -7.09 -7.41 8.52
CA ALA A 113 -6.79 -6.04 8.92
C ALA A 113 -6.53 -5.11 7.72
N ALA A 114 -5.82 -5.57 6.69
CA ALA A 114 -5.57 -4.80 5.47
C ALA A 114 -6.84 -4.46 4.72
N MET A 115 -7.84 -5.35 4.75
CA MET A 115 -9.13 -5.06 4.14
C MET A 115 -9.92 -3.98 4.89
N ILE A 116 -9.77 -3.89 6.21
CA ILE A 116 -10.32 -2.76 7.00
C ILE A 116 -9.59 -1.47 6.61
N GLU A 117 -8.26 -1.51 6.50
CA GLU A 117 -7.45 -0.37 6.05
C GLU A 117 -7.87 0.12 4.66
N VAL A 118 -8.11 -0.78 3.71
CA VAL A 118 -8.64 -0.45 2.37
C VAL A 118 -9.97 0.30 2.46
N ASP A 119 -10.92 -0.17 3.27
CA ASP A 119 -12.23 0.49 3.40
C ASP A 119 -12.11 1.91 3.96
N VAL A 120 -11.26 2.11 4.97
CA VAL A 120 -10.99 3.43 5.53
C VAL A 120 -10.35 4.34 4.48
N LEU A 121 -9.32 3.86 3.78
CA LEU A 121 -8.64 4.65 2.76
C LEU A 121 -9.57 5.04 1.61
N GLN A 122 -10.47 4.14 1.21
CA GLN A 122 -11.48 4.44 0.20
C GLN A 122 -12.49 5.48 0.70
N LEU A 123 -12.91 5.40 1.96
CA LEU A 123 -13.77 6.41 2.58
C LEU A 123 -13.09 7.78 2.60
N LEU A 124 -11.82 7.84 3.02
CA LEU A 124 -11.02 9.07 3.03
C LEU A 124 -10.89 9.65 1.62
N THR A 125 -10.60 8.82 0.62
CA THR A 125 -10.45 9.26 -0.77
C THR A 125 -11.78 9.77 -1.35
N LYS A 126 -12.91 9.14 -1.00
CA LYS A 126 -14.24 9.53 -1.48
C LYS A 126 -14.66 10.93 -1.01
N HIS A 127 -14.25 11.31 0.19
CA HIS A 127 -14.60 12.60 0.80
C HIS A 127 -13.51 13.67 0.61
N ASP A 128 -12.37 13.32 0.02
CA ASP A 128 -11.26 14.25 -0.13
C ASP A 128 -11.54 15.26 -1.27
N ARG A 129 -11.40 16.54 -0.94
CA ARG A 129 -11.49 17.66 -1.89
C ARG A 129 -10.12 18.20 -2.31
N GLY A 130 -9.06 17.45 -2.01
CA GLY A 130 -7.66 17.79 -2.34
C GLY A 130 -6.85 18.30 -1.15
N SER A 131 -7.45 18.43 0.03
CA SER A 131 -6.85 19.05 1.22
C SER A 131 -6.87 18.16 2.46
N SER A 132 -7.18 16.86 2.32
CA SER A 132 -7.25 15.94 3.47
C SER A 132 -5.95 15.79 4.25
N GLY A 133 -4.80 16.03 3.61
CA GLY A 133 -3.49 15.68 4.17
C GLY A 133 -3.31 14.17 4.44
N CYS A 134 -4.20 13.31 3.96
CA CYS A 134 -4.10 11.85 4.08
C CYS A 134 -3.50 11.23 2.81
N VAL A 135 -2.76 10.14 2.97
CA VAL A 135 -2.28 9.32 1.84
C VAL A 135 -3.45 8.81 1.01
N GLN A 136 -3.34 8.90 -0.31
CA GLN A 136 -4.39 8.50 -1.23
C GLN A 136 -4.15 7.09 -1.74
N ILE A 137 -5.16 6.24 -1.58
CA ILE A 137 -5.22 4.94 -2.25
C ILE A 137 -5.58 5.15 -3.72
N ARG A 138 -4.80 4.53 -4.61
CA ARG A 138 -5.05 4.51 -6.05
C ARG A 138 -5.82 3.27 -6.47
N ASN A 139 -5.47 2.12 -5.89
CA ASN A 139 -6.08 0.83 -6.16
C ASN A 139 -5.71 -0.16 -5.05
N TRP A 140 -6.30 -1.36 -5.07
CA TRP A 140 -5.80 -2.51 -4.32
C TRP A 140 -6.04 -3.78 -5.14
N PHE A 141 -5.35 -4.88 -4.88
CA PHE A 141 -5.53 -6.17 -5.55
C PHE A 141 -5.11 -7.33 -4.65
N ASP A 142 -5.63 -8.54 -4.91
CA ASP A 142 -5.19 -9.75 -4.19
C ASP A 142 -4.27 -10.54 -5.11
N TYR A 143 -3.00 -10.66 -4.75
CA TYR A 143 -2.01 -11.32 -5.58
C TYR A 143 -1.31 -12.40 -4.78
N ARG A 144 -1.50 -13.66 -5.19
CA ARG A 144 -0.88 -14.83 -4.57
C ARG A 144 -1.10 -14.87 -3.04
N ASN A 145 -2.32 -14.61 -2.60
CA ASN A 145 -2.67 -14.55 -1.18
C ASN A 145 -2.00 -13.39 -0.41
N HIS A 146 -1.55 -12.33 -1.09
CA HIS A 146 -1.21 -11.04 -0.48
C HIS A 146 -2.21 -9.96 -0.88
N ILE A 147 -2.72 -9.22 0.10
CA ILE A 147 -3.44 -7.97 -0.19
C ILE A 147 -2.40 -6.92 -0.55
N CYS A 148 -2.46 -6.42 -1.77
CA CYS A 148 -1.60 -5.38 -2.31
C CYS A 148 -2.38 -4.07 -2.37
N ILE A 149 -1.95 -3.06 -1.60
CA ILE A 149 -2.58 -1.73 -1.59
C ILE A 149 -1.67 -0.75 -2.33
N VAL A 150 -2.20 -0.09 -3.35
CA VAL A 150 -1.48 0.83 -4.23
C VAL A 150 -1.77 2.25 -3.78
N PHE A 151 -0.71 2.99 -3.45
CA PHE A 151 -0.75 4.38 -3.01
C PHE A 151 -0.06 5.27 -4.04
N GLU A 152 -0.36 6.57 -3.96
CA GLU A 152 0.53 7.57 -4.57
C GLU A 152 1.95 7.42 -4.00
N LYS A 153 2.97 7.65 -4.83
CA LYS A 153 4.34 7.69 -4.32
C LYS A 153 4.58 9.02 -3.61
N LEU A 154 5.01 8.93 -2.34
CA LEU A 154 5.46 10.07 -1.54
C LEU A 154 6.97 9.99 -1.30
N GLY A 155 7.52 11.03 -0.68
CA GLY A 155 8.90 11.10 -0.23
C GLY A 155 9.15 10.29 1.04
N PRO A 156 10.33 10.47 1.67
CA PRO A 156 10.67 9.78 2.92
C PRO A 156 9.73 10.14 4.06
N SER A 157 9.63 9.27 5.06
CA SER A 157 8.99 9.62 6.32
C SER A 157 9.78 10.70 7.07
N LEU A 158 9.14 11.41 8.00
CA LEU A 158 9.84 12.33 8.90
C LEU A 158 10.94 11.62 9.68
N PHE A 159 10.70 10.36 10.09
CA PHE A 159 11.71 9.54 10.75
C PHE A 159 12.93 9.28 9.84
N ASP A 160 12.69 8.86 8.60
CA ASP A 160 13.77 8.60 7.64
C ASP A 160 14.56 9.87 7.32
N PHE A 161 13.88 11.02 7.21
CA PHE A 161 14.52 12.30 7.02
C PHE A 161 15.42 12.65 8.20
N LEU A 162 14.90 12.57 9.44
CA LEU A 162 15.68 12.83 10.65
C LEU A 162 16.89 11.93 10.74
N LYS A 163 16.73 10.62 10.48
CA LYS A 163 17.82 9.66 10.50
C LYS A 163 18.92 10.01 9.49
N ARG A 164 18.56 10.40 8.26
CA ARG A 164 19.51 10.85 7.23
C ARG A 164 20.23 12.14 7.63
N ASN A 165 19.53 13.02 8.34
CA ASN A 165 20.07 14.27 8.86
C ASN A 165 20.72 14.13 10.26
N LYS A 166 21.13 12.92 10.67
CA LYS A 166 21.78 12.64 11.96
C LYS A 166 20.98 13.16 13.17
N TYR A 167 19.66 13.14 13.07
CA TYR A 167 18.72 13.64 14.07
C TYR A 167 18.88 15.12 14.43
N CYS A 168 19.46 15.92 13.53
CA CYS A 168 19.45 17.37 13.67
C CYS A 168 18.00 17.88 13.65
N PRO A 169 17.63 18.77 14.60
CA PRO A 169 16.26 19.26 14.73
C PRO A 169 15.87 20.11 13.53
N PHE A 170 14.58 20.15 13.24
CA PHE A 170 14.02 21.06 12.25
C PHE A 170 14.00 22.50 12.81
N PRO A 171 14.18 23.51 11.94
CA PRO A 171 13.81 24.89 12.26
C PRO A 171 12.37 24.97 12.78
N VAL A 172 12.15 25.82 13.78
CA VAL A 172 10.83 25.96 14.45
C VAL A 172 9.70 26.28 13.47
N ASP A 173 9.99 27.03 12.40
CA ASP A 173 8.99 27.38 11.40
C ASP A 173 8.51 26.16 10.60
N LEU A 174 9.41 25.22 10.29
CA LEU A 174 9.03 23.95 9.66
C LEU A 174 8.26 23.06 10.62
N VAL A 175 8.63 23.03 11.91
CA VAL A 175 7.88 22.28 12.93
C VAL A 175 6.45 22.81 13.03
N ARG A 176 6.27 24.14 13.03
CA ARG A 176 4.95 24.78 13.06
C ARG A 176 4.12 24.39 11.85
N GLU A 177 4.73 24.38 10.66
CA GLU A 177 4.04 24.06 9.41
C GLU A 177 3.65 22.58 9.33
N PHE A 178 4.53 21.65 9.74
CA PHE A 178 4.17 20.24 9.88
C PHE A 178 3.05 20.04 10.90
N GLY A 179 3.12 20.73 12.05
CA GLY A 179 2.08 20.69 13.07
C GLY A 179 0.72 21.12 12.53
N ARG A 180 0.66 22.24 11.79
CA ARG A 180 -0.57 22.73 11.15
C ARG A 180 -1.17 21.70 10.20
N GLN A 181 -0.37 21.18 9.26
CA GLN A 181 -0.84 20.20 8.27
C GLN A 181 -1.30 18.88 8.91
N LEU A 182 -0.62 18.42 9.98
CA LEU A 182 -1.02 17.22 10.71
C LEU A 182 -2.34 17.42 11.46
N LEU A 183 -2.52 18.57 12.11
CA LEU A 183 -3.77 18.90 12.79
C LEU A 183 -4.94 18.99 11.81
N GLU A 184 -4.73 19.57 10.63
CA GLU A 184 -5.73 19.59 9.55
C GLU A 184 -6.09 18.18 9.08
N SER A 185 -5.09 17.30 8.92
CA SER A 185 -5.31 15.90 8.56
C SER A 185 -6.12 15.14 9.61
N VAL A 186 -5.82 15.39 10.89
CA VAL A 186 -6.51 14.78 12.02
C VAL A 186 -7.94 15.30 12.14
N ALA A 187 -8.15 16.60 11.99
CA ALA A 187 -9.48 17.21 11.98
C ALA A 187 -10.34 16.58 10.86
N TYR A 188 -9.78 16.44 9.65
CA TYR A 188 -10.46 15.77 8.55
C TYR A 188 -10.86 14.32 8.86
N MET A 189 -9.97 13.53 9.47
CA MET A 189 -10.30 12.17 9.90
C MET A 189 -11.42 12.17 10.96
N HIS A 190 -11.38 13.11 11.91
CA HIS A 190 -12.39 13.23 12.96
C HIS A 190 -13.77 13.64 12.42
N ASP A 191 -13.84 14.49 11.40
CA ASP A 191 -15.10 14.83 10.71
C ASP A 191 -15.78 13.58 10.10
N LEU A 192 -14.98 12.59 9.73
CA LEU A 192 -15.43 11.29 9.22
C LEU A 192 -15.60 10.22 10.33
N ARG A 193 -15.47 10.62 11.60
CA ARG A 193 -15.51 9.75 12.79
C ARG A 193 -14.45 8.64 12.75
N LEU A 194 -13.26 8.95 12.25
CA LEU A 194 -12.13 8.02 12.18
C LEU A 194 -11.04 8.45 13.16
N ILE A 195 -10.45 7.49 13.87
CA ILE A 195 -9.24 7.70 14.70
C ILE A 195 -8.09 6.95 14.05
N HIS A 196 -6.94 7.59 13.84
CA HIS A 196 -5.76 6.97 13.20
C HIS A 196 -5.03 5.92 14.08
N THR A 197 -5.03 6.13 15.40
CA THR A 197 -4.42 5.27 16.45
C THR A 197 -2.92 4.94 16.35
N ASP A 198 -2.19 5.43 15.35
CA ASP A 198 -0.76 5.12 15.14
C ASP A 198 -0.03 6.32 14.50
N LEU A 199 -0.31 7.54 14.96
CA LEU A 199 0.41 8.74 14.49
C LEU A 199 1.80 8.80 15.13
N LYS A 200 2.81 8.71 14.28
CA LYS A 200 4.24 8.73 14.64
C LYS A 200 5.08 9.19 13.45
N PRO A 201 6.34 9.63 13.65
CA PRO A 201 7.19 10.15 12.57
C PRO A 201 7.36 9.22 11.36
N GLU A 202 7.27 7.91 11.54
CA GLU A 202 7.33 6.88 10.50
C GLU A 202 6.10 6.89 9.58
N ASN A 203 4.95 7.32 10.09
CA ASN A 203 3.68 7.39 9.36
C ASN A 203 3.36 8.80 8.85
N ILE A 204 4.32 9.72 8.94
CA ILE A 204 4.20 11.07 8.37
C ILE A 204 5.16 11.17 7.19
N LEU A 205 4.60 11.16 5.98
CA LEU A 205 5.34 11.12 4.74
C LEU A 205 5.48 12.51 4.14
N LEU A 206 6.69 12.86 3.71
CA LEU A 206 6.95 14.16 3.08
C LEU A 206 6.52 14.15 1.60
N ARG A 207 5.96 15.27 1.14
CA ARG A 207 5.85 15.65 -0.27
C ARG A 207 6.98 16.63 -0.62
N PHE A 208 7.05 17.04 -1.88
CA PHE A 208 7.88 18.16 -2.29
C PHE A 208 7.48 19.47 -1.57
N PHE A 209 8.46 20.33 -1.28
CA PHE A 209 8.28 21.67 -0.70
C PHE A 209 7.65 21.75 0.70
N GLY A 210 8.06 20.90 1.65
CA GLY A 210 7.68 21.07 3.07
C GLY A 210 6.23 20.69 3.40
N LEU A 211 5.53 20.04 2.45
CA LEU A 211 4.22 19.46 2.68
C LEU A 211 4.35 18.03 3.24
N CYS A 212 3.44 17.59 4.09
CA CYS A 212 3.39 16.23 4.63
C CYS A 212 2.00 15.58 4.46
N LYS A 213 1.96 14.26 4.57
CA LYS A 213 0.71 13.48 4.69
C LYS A 213 0.78 12.46 5.82
N ALA A 214 -0.36 12.19 6.46
CA ALA A 214 -0.55 11.04 7.36
C ALA A 214 -0.85 9.75 6.56
N SER A 215 -0.23 8.63 6.95
CA SER A 215 -0.24 7.32 6.24
C SER A 215 -0.74 6.12 7.04
#